data_AF-A0A520YTR5-F1
#
_entry.id   AF-A0A520YTR5-F1
#
_cell.length_a   1.000
_cell.length_b   1.000
_cell.length_c   1.000
_cell.angle_alpha   90.00
_cell.angle_beta   90.00
_cell.angle_gamma   90.00
#
_symmetry.space_group_name_H-M   'P 1'
#
loop_
_entity.id
_entity.type
_entity.pdbx_description
1 polymer ?
#
loop_
_entity_poly.entity_id
_entity_poly.type
_entity_poly.pdbx_seq_one_letter_code
_entity_poly.pdbx_strand_id
1 'polypeptide(L)'
;MSKGKAPQYKTLKDQGIKSAILAPIANDTELLGILELVSSEPKVLNSVNANKLTDVMPYILAAVERSKKEEENLIEAVIQQECTSIHPSVHWKFKSAALEFIKNNIIENKYIPFQKIAFENVYPLFGQMDVKGSSNSRNQATQKDLTSQLSLAEKIISQVLELHEMPIYEQAHFQITSLLNELNKDFKVDSEHQTNNFFSQELDPLLKLIQKNHPELNEEVEGYFSKVDSELGVIYFYRKNYDDTIKLINENMSSMLDNAQKNAQAMYPHFFERYKTDGVEHNMYIGEAITRESNFELIYLYNLRLWQIQIMCEMENAFYQNQHEYPLSLDVASMILVFNQPLTIGFRMDEKQFDVDGTYNARYEVVKKRVDKAYIKGSEERVTEKGKLSIVYSQKEDEEEYMNYVRFFQHKKMLSDDAEIVELEDLQGVTGLKAIKVSILYHDFEETSNYYTYDDLVEIIKN
;
A
#
# COMPACT_ATOMS: atom_id res chain seq x y z
N MET A 1 12.99 -22.98 56.32
CA MET A 1 13.43 -22.57 54.98
C MET A 1 14.34 -23.66 54.42
N SER A 2 14.16 -24.03 53.14
CA SER A 2 15.04 -25.00 52.46
C SER A 2 16.50 -24.53 52.58
N LYS A 3 17.46 -25.45 52.62
CA LYS A 3 18.89 -25.18 52.86
C LYS A 3 19.55 -24.40 51.70
N GLY A 4 19.07 -23.19 51.38
CA GLY A 4 19.67 -22.26 50.41
C GLY A 4 19.56 -22.66 48.93
N LYS A 5 18.67 -23.58 48.56
CA LYS A 5 18.62 -24.13 47.18
C LYS A 5 17.85 -23.29 46.15
N ALA A 6 17.17 -22.21 46.55
CA ALA A 6 16.51 -21.30 45.62
C ALA A 6 17.00 -19.85 45.85
N PRO A 7 17.44 -19.14 44.80
CA PRO A 7 18.09 -17.83 44.90
C PRO A 7 17.20 -16.77 45.57
N GLN A 8 15.88 -16.77 45.31
CA GLN A 8 14.95 -15.85 45.96
C GLN A 8 14.96 -15.93 47.50
N TYR A 9 15.13 -17.12 48.09
CA TYR A 9 15.17 -17.27 49.56
C TYR A 9 16.49 -16.82 50.17
N LYS A 10 17.58 -16.79 49.38
CA LYS A 10 18.86 -16.23 49.81
C LYS A 10 18.73 -14.71 49.93
N THR A 11 18.16 -14.05 48.92
CA THR A 11 17.91 -12.60 48.93
C THR A 11 17.06 -12.17 50.13
N LEU A 12 15.94 -12.87 50.38
CA LEU A 12 15.08 -12.61 51.55
C LEU A 12 15.84 -12.77 52.88
N LYS A 13 16.67 -13.81 52.98
CA LYS A 13 17.46 -14.06 54.18
C LYS A 13 18.54 -12.99 54.38
N ASP A 14 19.21 -12.56 53.31
CA ASP A 14 20.23 -11.51 53.35
C ASP A 14 19.61 -10.15 53.73
N GLN A 15 18.34 -9.92 53.37
CA GLN A 15 17.53 -8.77 53.81
C GLN A 15 16.98 -8.90 55.24
N GLY A 16 17.28 -9.99 55.96
CA GLY A 16 16.83 -10.20 57.35
C GLY A 16 15.36 -10.65 57.49
N ILE A 17 14.71 -11.06 56.39
CA ILE A 17 13.33 -11.56 56.39
C ILE A 17 13.29 -12.99 56.96
N LYS A 18 12.35 -13.23 57.90
CA LYS A 18 12.20 -14.50 58.63
C LYS A 18 10.86 -15.19 58.38
N SER A 19 9.90 -14.52 57.77
CA SER A 19 8.60 -15.07 57.33
C SER A 19 8.16 -14.40 56.03
N ALA A 20 7.62 -15.15 55.08
CA ALA A 20 7.13 -14.61 53.80
C ALA A 20 5.93 -15.39 53.27
N ILE A 21 5.03 -14.70 52.55
CA ILE A 21 4.00 -15.27 51.67
C ILE A 21 4.27 -14.71 50.27
N LEU A 22 4.26 -15.60 49.28
CA LEU A 22 4.33 -15.26 47.86
C LEU A 22 3.00 -15.68 47.25
N ALA A 23 2.14 -14.72 46.92
CA ALA A 23 0.83 -14.97 46.34
C ALA A 23 0.85 -14.59 44.86
N PRO A 24 0.49 -15.51 43.94
CA PRO A 24 0.44 -15.18 42.52
C PRO A 24 -0.73 -14.23 42.25
N ILE A 25 -0.46 -13.15 41.52
CA ILE A 25 -1.48 -12.32 40.89
C ILE A 25 -1.57 -12.85 39.45
N ALA A 26 -2.55 -13.72 39.20
CA ALA A 26 -2.74 -14.37 37.92
C ALA A 26 -4.23 -14.39 37.57
N ASN A 27 -4.53 -14.38 36.27
CA ASN A 27 -5.84 -14.71 35.75
C ASN A 27 -5.79 -16.09 35.06
N ASP A 28 -6.85 -16.47 34.35
CA ASP A 28 -6.95 -17.79 33.72
C ASP A 28 -5.94 -18.02 32.58
N THR A 29 -5.32 -16.95 32.06
CA THR A 29 -4.45 -16.99 30.88
C THR A 29 -2.98 -16.70 31.16
N GLU A 30 -2.66 -15.88 32.17
CA GLU A 30 -1.28 -15.45 32.46
C GLU A 30 -1.02 -15.11 33.95
N LEU A 31 0.26 -15.19 34.34
CA LEU A 31 0.77 -14.69 35.62
C LEU A 31 1.17 -13.23 35.45
N LEU A 32 0.41 -12.31 36.05
CA LEU A 32 0.66 -10.87 35.98
C LEU A 32 1.76 -10.41 36.94
N GLY A 33 1.95 -11.12 38.06
CA GLY A 33 2.99 -10.82 39.03
C GLY A 33 2.93 -11.68 40.29
N ILE A 34 3.82 -11.37 41.23
CA ILE A 34 3.88 -12.05 42.54
C ILE A 34 3.73 -10.97 43.62
N LEU A 35 2.67 -11.09 44.43
CA LEU A 35 2.53 -10.32 45.65
C LEU A 35 3.43 -10.93 46.72
N GLU A 36 4.47 -10.18 47.10
CA GLU A 36 5.39 -10.56 48.15
C GLU A 36 5.01 -9.87 49.47
N LEU A 37 4.66 -10.66 50.48
CA LEU A 37 4.43 -10.20 51.85
C LEU A 37 5.53 -10.76 52.74
N VAL A 38 6.22 -9.91 53.48
CA VAL A 38 7.39 -10.29 54.27
C VAL A 38 7.31 -9.78 55.70
N SER A 39 7.99 -10.49 56.61
CA SER A 39 8.15 -10.07 58.00
C SER A 39 9.54 -10.46 58.52
N SER A 40 10.13 -9.56 59.30
CA SER A 40 11.39 -9.78 60.04
C SER A 40 11.20 -10.68 61.27
N GLU A 41 9.95 -10.94 61.66
CA GLU A 41 9.59 -11.84 62.75
C GLU A 41 9.23 -13.24 62.23
N PRO A 42 9.74 -14.31 62.86
CA PRO A 42 9.48 -15.67 62.40
C PRO A 42 8.03 -16.07 62.66
N LYS A 43 7.43 -16.83 61.72
CA LYS A 43 6.10 -17.48 61.84
C LYS A 43 4.88 -16.54 61.90
N VAL A 44 5.06 -15.23 61.71
CA VAL A 44 3.94 -14.26 61.69
C VAL A 44 3.03 -14.47 60.48
N LEU A 45 3.62 -14.79 59.33
CA LEU A 45 2.89 -15.11 58.12
C LEU A 45 2.69 -16.63 58.05
N ASN A 46 1.45 -17.07 58.22
CA ASN A 46 1.05 -18.48 58.29
C ASN A 46 -0.23 -18.71 57.48
N SER A 47 -0.68 -19.96 57.35
CA SER A 47 -1.83 -20.35 56.53
C SER A 47 -3.14 -19.65 56.92
N VAL A 48 -3.33 -19.34 58.21
CA VAL A 48 -4.53 -18.66 58.71
C VAL A 48 -4.57 -17.21 58.22
N ASN A 49 -3.44 -16.50 58.28
CA ASN A 49 -3.32 -15.14 57.76
C ASN A 49 -3.32 -15.10 56.23
N ALA A 50 -2.78 -16.14 55.57
CA ALA A 50 -2.81 -16.28 54.11
C ALA A 50 -4.24 -16.41 53.57
N ASN A 51 -5.14 -17.12 54.27
CA ASN A 51 -6.54 -17.25 53.85
C ASN A 51 -7.28 -15.90 53.78
N LYS A 52 -6.85 -14.88 54.53
CA LYS A 52 -7.42 -13.53 54.44
C LYS A 52 -7.10 -12.85 53.11
N LEU A 53 -6.05 -13.29 52.42
CA LEU A 53 -5.72 -12.77 51.09
C LEU A 53 -6.77 -13.17 50.07
N THR A 54 -7.43 -14.33 50.23
CA THR A 54 -8.48 -14.80 49.31
C THR A 54 -9.58 -13.76 49.10
N ASP A 55 -9.93 -12.99 50.14
CA ASP A 55 -10.98 -11.96 50.08
C ASP A 55 -10.51 -10.68 49.38
N VAL A 56 -9.20 -10.39 49.40
CA VAL A 56 -8.61 -9.14 48.89
C VAL A 56 -7.96 -9.32 47.51
N MET A 57 -7.48 -10.53 47.20
CA MET A 57 -6.82 -10.87 45.94
C MET A 57 -7.65 -10.51 44.69
N PRO A 58 -8.98 -10.69 44.65
CA PRO A 58 -9.77 -10.27 43.50
C PRO A 58 -9.68 -8.77 43.20
N TYR A 59 -9.63 -7.93 44.24
CA TYR A 59 -9.49 -6.48 44.08
C TYR A 59 -8.09 -6.08 43.61
N ILE A 60 -7.06 -6.76 44.11
CA ILE A 60 -5.67 -6.55 43.67
C ILE A 60 -5.53 -6.96 42.20
N LEU A 61 -6.08 -8.13 41.83
CA LEU A 61 -6.09 -8.60 40.44
C LEU A 61 -6.78 -7.58 39.52
N ALA A 62 -8.00 -7.15 39.86
CA ALA A 62 -8.74 -6.17 39.09
C ALA A 62 -7.99 -4.82 38.96
N ALA A 63 -7.32 -4.37 40.02
CA ALA A 63 -6.51 -3.15 39.98
C ALA A 63 -5.28 -3.28 39.07
N VAL A 64 -4.60 -4.43 39.10
CA VAL A 64 -3.45 -4.71 38.24
C VAL A 64 -3.88 -4.84 36.77
N GLU A 65 -4.97 -5.55 36.49
CA GLU A 65 -5.53 -5.66 35.13
C GLU A 65 -5.94 -4.29 34.57
N ARG A 66 -6.59 -3.48 35.41
CA ARG A 66 -6.95 -2.10 35.06
C ARG A 66 -5.71 -1.26 34.77
N SER A 67 -4.69 -1.31 35.62
CA SER A 67 -3.45 -0.56 35.44
C SER A 67 -2.74 -0.99 34.15
N LYS A 68 -2.66 -2.29 33.87
CA LYS A 68 -2.07 -2.82 32.62
C LYS A 68 -2.82 -2.30 31.39
N LYS A 69 -4.15 -2.32 31.42
CA LYS A 69 -4.98 -1.80 30.33
C LYS A 69 -4.84 -0.28 30.15
N GLU A 70 -4.76 0.47 31.24
CA GLU A 70 -4.53 1.93 31.20
C GLU A 70 -3.16 2.25 30.59
N GLU A 71 -2.12 1.50 30.95
CA GLU A 71 -0.78 1.62 30.35
C GLU A 71 -0.78 1.27 28.86
N GLU A 72 -1.41 0.15 28.46
CA GLU A 72 -1.55 -0.24 27.05
C GLU A 72 -2.29 0.83 26.23
N ASN A 73 -3.39 1.36 26.76
CA ASN A 73 -4.14 2.44 26.12
C ASN A 73 -3.30 3.72 25.99
N LEU A 74 -2.49 4.06 26.99
CA LEU A 74 -1.61 5.22 26.94
C LEU A 74 -0.51 5.04 25.89
N ILE A 75 0.10 3.86 25.81
CA ILE A 75 1.10 3.54 24.79
C ILE A 75 0.48 3.66 23.40
N GLU A 76 -0.67 3.04 23.17
CA GLU A 76 -1.37 3.13 21.88
C GLU A 76 -1.79 4.57 21.56
N ALA A 77 -2.22 5.37 22.55
CA ALA A 77 -2.55 6.77 22.35
C ALA A 77 -1.33 7.62 21.95
N VAL A 78 -0.18 7.41 22.59
CA VAL A 78 1.08 8.07 22.22
C VAL A 78 1.50 7.64 20.81
N ILE A 79 1.40 6.35 20.51
CA ILE A 79 1.67 5.82 19.17
C ILE A 79 0.74 6.47 18.13
N GLN A 80 -0.57 6.55 18.38
CA GLN A 80 -1.57 7.12 17.45
C GLN A 80 -1.46 8.64 17.29
N GLN A 81 -1.06 9.35 18.34
CA GLN A 81 -0.77 10.78 18.26
C GLN A 81 0.38 11.04 17.27
N GLU A 82 1.38 10.17 17.32
CA GLU A 82 2.60 10.30 16.53
C GLU A 82 2.52 9.58 15.16
N CYS A 83 1.66 8.57 15.01
CA CYS A 83 1.61 7.65 13.86
C CYS A 83 0.15 7.29 13.47
N THR A 84 -0.16 7.02 12.21
CA THR A 84 -1.54 6.71 11.76
C THR A 84 -1.89 5.23 11.83
N SER A 85 -1.03 4.39 11.24
CA SER A 85 -1.21 2.93 11.17
C SER A 85 0.16 2.29 11.13
N ILE A 86 0.41 1.31 12.01
CA ILE A 86 1.71 0.65 12.08
C ILE A 86 1.52 -0.82 11.79
N HIS A 87 2.32 -1.33 10.85
CA HIS A 87 2.31 -2.74 10.49
C HIS A 87 2.73 -3.61 11.71
N PRO A 88 2.07 -4.75 12.01
CA PRO A 88 2.35 -5.56 13.20
C PRO A 88 3.83 -5.92 13.39
N SER A 89 4.53 -6.25 12.30
CA SER A 89 5.96 -6.63 12.32
C SER A 89 6.88 -5.54 12.87
N VAL A 90 6.50 -4.26 12.79
CA VAL A 90 7.32 -3.15 13.31
C VAL A 90 6.76 -2.53 14.60
N HIS A 91 5.53 -2.89 14.99
CA HIS A 91 4.81 -2.32 16.15
C HIS A 91 5.63 -2.38 17.44
N TRP A 92 6.38 -3.46 17.67
CA TRP A 92 7.20 -3.62 18.86
C TRP A 92 8.22 -2.48 19.06
N LYS A 93 8.75 -1.90 17.97
CA LYS A 93 9.74 -0.82 18.02
C LYS A 93 9.09 0.51 18.37
N PHE A 94 7.88 0.75 17.84
CA PHE A 94 7.05 1.89 18.24
C PHE A 94 6.62 1.80 19.70
N LYS A 95 6.19 0.60 20.14
CA LYS A 95 5.87 0.33 21.54
C LYS A 95 7.05 0.63 22.46
N SER A 96 8.25 0.21 22.07
CA SER A 96 9.47 0.46 22.85
C SER A 96 9.81 1.96 22.92
N ALA A 97 9.71 2.68 21.80
CA ALA A 97 9.93 4.13 21.75
C ALA A 97 8.87 4.91 22.58
N ALA A 98 7.61 4.50 22.53
CA ALA A 98 6.53 5.09 23.31
C ALA A 98 6.70 4.87 24.83
N LEU A 99 7.11 3.67 25.24
CA LEU A 99 7.45 3.37 26.65
C LEU A 99 8.57 4.28 27.15
N GLU A 100 9.63 4.47 26.37
CA GLU A 100 10.73 5.36 26.73
C GLU A 100 10.28 6.83 26.77
N PHE A 101 9.45 7.25 25.83
CA PHE A 101 8.87 8.59 25.80
C PHE A 101 8.01 8.88 27.03
N ILE A 102 7.11 7.96 27.40
CA ILE A 102 6.26 8.06 28.60
C ILE A 102 7.11 8.14 29.86
N LYS A 103 8.09 7.24 30.00
CA LYS A 103 8.99 7.24 31.16
C LYS A 103 9.72 8.58 31.32
N ASN A 104 10.28 9.10 30.23
CA ASN A 104 11.04 10.34 30.27
C ASN A 104 10.15 11.58 30.48
N ASN A 105 9.07 11.72 29.71
CA ASN A 105 8.28 12.95 29.67
C ASN A 105 7.19 13.01 30.75
N ILE A 106 6.55 11.88 31.06
CA ILE A 106 5.41 11.86 31.98
C ILE A 106 5.87 11.54 33.41
N ILE A 107 6.78 10.58 33.58
CA ILE A 107 7.25 10.16 34.91
C ILE A 107 8.41 11.03 35.38
N GLU A 108 9.41 11.26 34.53
CA GLU A 108 10.64 11.98 34.88
C GLU A 108 10.59 13.49 34.55
N ASN A 109 9.50 14.00 33.96
CA ASN A 109 9.32 15.41 33.55
C ASN A 109 10.47 15.96 32.68
N LYS A 110 11.05 15.12 31.82
CA LYS A 110 12.08 15.50 30.84
C LYS A 110 11.42 15.77 29.50
N TYR A 111 11.66 16.93 28.87
CA TYR A 111 11.16 17.25 27.53
C TYR A 111 12.02 16.61 26.44
N ILE A 112 11.92 15.29 26.28
CA ILE A 112 12.69 14.52 25.29
C ILE A 112 11.77 14.21 24.10
N PRO A 113 12.16 14.57 22.87
CA PRO A 113 11.36 14.28 21.68
C PRO A 113 11.21 12.77 21.46
N PHE A 114 10.14 12.38 20.78
CA PHE A 114 9.94 10.99 20.38
C PHE A 114 11.11 10.52 19.51
N GLN A 115 11.65 9.34 19.80
CA GLN A 115 12.86 8.85 19.14
C GLN A 115 12.57 8.53 17.66
N LYS A 116 13.55 8.81 16.79
CA LYS A 116 13.48 8.38 15.39
C LYS A 116 13.50 6.85 15.33
N ILE A 117 12.52 6.29 14.63
CA ILE A 117 12.43 4.85 14.41
C ILE A 117 13.14 4.54 13.09
N ALA A 118 14.17 3.71 13.13
CA ALA A 118 14.88 3.26 11.93
C ALA A 118 15.19 1.76 12.02
N PHE A 119 15.19 1.07 10.89
CA PHE A 119 15.55 -0.34 10.76
C PHE A 119 16.73 -0.45 9.82
N GLU A 120 17.87 -0.86 10.37
CA GLU A 120 19.11 -1.01 9.63
C GLU A 120 19.23 -2.42 9.06
N ASN A 121 19.98 -2.55 7.96
CA ASN A 121 20.29 -3.83 7.31
C ASN A 121 19.07 -4.65 6.89
N VAL A 122 18.06 -4.00 6.30
CA VAL A 122 16.87 -4.66 5.76
C VAL A 122 16.96 -4.78 4.24
N TYR A 123 16.43 -5.87 3.70
CA TYR A 123 16.37 -6.14 2.27
C TYR A 123 15.02 -5.66 1.71
N PRO A 124 15.02 -4.74 0.74
CA PRO A 124 13.79 -4.29 0.11
C PRO A 124 13.31 -5.28 -0.96
N LEU A 125 12.00 -5.47 -1.06
CA LEU A 125 11.36 -6.06 -2.24
C LEU A 125 10.29 -5.09 -2.74
N PHE A 126 10.40 -4.70 -4.01
CA PHE A 126 9.43 -3.82 -4.66
C PHE A 126 8.85 -4.49 -5.90
N GLY A 127 7.53 -4.42 -6.01
CA GLY A 127 6.81 -4.81 -7.20
C GLY A 127 5.68 -3.82 -7.49
N GLN A 128 5.29 -3.76 -8.76
CA GLN A 128 4.19 -2.96 -9.21
C GLN A 128 3.46 -3.63 -10.36
N MET A 129 2.15 -3.46 -10.40
CA MET A 129 1.34 -3.73 -11.56
C MET A 129 0.58 -2.45 -11.91
N ASP A 130 0.95 -1.83 -13.01
CA ASP A 130 0.44 -0.51 -13.44
C ASP A 130 -0.49 -0.64 -14.65
N VAL A 131 -1.48 0.25 -14.74
CA VAL A 131 -2.42 0.29 -15.86
C VAL A 131 -1.81 1.07 -17.02
N LYS A 132 -1.56 0.36 -18.11
CA LYS A 132 -0.97 0.90 -19.33
C LYS A 132 -1.82 2.02 -19.91
N GLY A 133 -1.18 3.18 -20.10
CA GLY A 133 -1.82 4.32 -20.74
C GLY A 133 -2.96 4.94 -19.93
N SER A 134 -3.02 4.68 -18.62
CA SER A 134 -3.99 5.24 -17.68
C SER A 134 -4.30 6.72 -17.97
N SER A 135 -3.26 7.57 -17.99
CA SER A 135 -3.43 9.01 -18.22
C SER A 135 -4.04 9.34 -19.59
N ASN A 136 -3.70 8.58 -20.64
CA ASN A 136 -4.26 8.79 -21.98
C ASN A 136 -5.73 8.35 -22.03
N SER A 137 -6.05 7.17 -21.48
CA SER A 137 -7.43 6.66 -21.40
C SER A 137 -8.32 7.59 -20.58
N ARG A 138 -7.80 8.10 -19.47
CA ARG A 138 -8.40 9.13 -18.63
C ARG A 138 -8.75 10.38 -19.43
N ASN A 139 -7.77 10.93 -20.15
CA ASN A 139 -7.94 12.14 -20.94
C ASN A 139 -8.95 11.94 -22.09
N GLN A 140 -8.90 10.79 -22.77
CA GLN A 140 -9.85 10.46 -23.83
C GLN A 140 -11.28 10.32 -23.28
N ALA A 141 -11.46 9.74 -22.10
CA ALA A 141 -12.76 9.62 -21.46
C ALA A 141 -13.33 11.01 -21.13
N THR A 142 -12.53 11.88 -20.51
CA THR A 142 -12.91 13.28 -20.23
C THR A 142 -13.24 14.03 -21.52
N GLN A 143 -12.39 13.93 -22.55
CA GLN A 143 -12.62 14.57 -23.85
C GLN A 143 -13.96 14.15 -24.46
N LYS A 144 -14.31 12.86 -24.41
CA LYS A 144 -15.59 12.35 -24.94
C LYS A 144 -16.79 12.90 -24.17
N ASP A 145 -16.71 12.98 -22.85
CA ASP A 145 -17.78 13.53 -22.01
C ASP A 145 -18.01 15.03 -22.31
N LEU A 146 -16.93 15.83 -22.33
CA LEU A 146 -17.00 17.26 -22.68
C LEU A 146 -17.53 17.49 -24.10
N THR A 147 -17.03 16.72 -25.07
CA THR A 147 -17.50 16.78 -26.47
C THR A 147 -18.99 16.46 -26.55
N SER A 148 -19.44 15.42 -25.83
CA SER A 148 -20.85 15.02 -25.81
C SER A 148 -21.74 16.14 -25.24
N GLN A 149 -21.30 16.80 -24.18
CA GLN A 149 -22.05 17.90 -23.56
C GLN A 149 -22.10 19.13 -24.48
N LEU A 150 -20.97 19.52 -25.09
CA LEU A 150 -20.92 20.61 -26.07
C LEU A 150 -21.78 20.32 -27.30
N SER A 151 -21.81 19.08 -27.82
CA SER A 151 -22.68 18.73 -28.95
C SER A 151 -24.17 18.77 -28.61
N LEU A 152 -24.56 18.41 -27.38
CA LEU A 152 -25.95 18.60 -26.93
C LEU A 152 -26.30 20.08 -26.83
N ALA A 153 -25.39 20.90 -26.31
CA ALA A 153 -25.55 22.34 -26.22
C ALA A 153 -25.64 23.00 -27.60
N GLU A 154 -24.76 22.62 -28.53
CA GLU A 154 -24.74 23.10 -29.92
C GLU A 154 -26.09 22.87 -30.60
N LYS A 155 -26.69 21.70 -30.39
CA LYS A 155 -28.01 21.36 -30.94
C LYS A 155 -29.09 22.33 -30.44
N ILE A 156 -29.14 22.61 -29.13
CA ILE A 156 -30.12 23.51 -28.54
C ILE A 156 -29.91 24.95 -29.04
N ILE A 157 -28.66 25.42 -29.03
CA ILE A 157 -28.32 26.78 -29.47
C ILE A 157 -28.63 26.98 -30.95
N SER A 158 -28.37 25.97 -31.80
CA SER A 158 -28.71 26.03 -33.23
C SER A 158 -30.22 26.12 -33.44
N GLN A 159 -31.02 25.34 -32.72
CA GLN A 159 -32.49 25.41 -32.79
C GLN A 159 -33.02 26.77 -32.33
N VAL A 160 -32.49 27.33 -31.25
CA VAL A 160 -32.84 28.69 -30.80
C VAL A 160 -32.50 29.72 -31.85
N LEU A 161 -31.31 29.64 -32.47
CA LEU A 161 -30.88 30.59 -33.49
C LEU A 161 -31.79 30.59 -34.72
N GLU A 162 -32.26 29.42 -35.15
CA GLU A 162 -33.20 29.29 -36.27
C GLU A 162 -34.57 29.92 -35.97
N LEU A 163 -35.03 29.85 -34.72
CA LEU A 163 -36.31 30.44 -34.29
C LEU A 163 -36.19 31.94 -33.99
N HIS A 164 -35.06 32.35 -33.40
CA HIS A 164 -34.84 33.67 -32.82
C HIS A 164 -33.39 34.12 -33.01
N GLU A 165 -33.15 34.90 -34.07
CA GLU A 165 -31.85 35.52 -34.29
C GLU A 165 -31.54 36.56 -33.20
N MET A 166 -30.57 36.25 -32.32
CA MET A 166 -30.01 37.19 -31.36
C MET A 166 -28.49 37.06 -31.29
N PRO A 167 -27.74 38.17 -31.19
CA PRO A 167 -26.28 38.14 -31.12
C PRO A 167 -25.69 37.28 -30.00
N ILE A 168 -26.41 37.16 -28.88
CA ILE A 168 -25.98 36.35 -27.73
C ILE A 168 -25.98 34.85 -28.06
N TYR A 169 -26.92 34.38 -28.87
CA TYR A 169 -26.97 32.98 -29.28
C TYR A 169 -25.91 32.69 -30.35
N GLU A 170 -25.64 33.65 -31.25
CA GLU A 170 -24.56 33.53 -32.24
C GLU A 170 -23.19 33.45 -31.55
N GLN A 171 -22.97 34.27 -30.53
CA GLN A 171 -21.76 34.22 -29.72
C GLN A 171 -21.60 32.86 -29.03
N ALA A 172 -22.66 32.36 -28.39
CA ALA A 172 -22.63 31.05 -27.71
C ALA A 172 -22.35 29.92 -28.70
N HIS A 173 -22.99 29.93 -29.87
CA HIS A 173 -22.71 28.97 -30.94
C HIS A 173 -21.24 29.02 -31.37
N PHE A 174 -20.71 30.21 -31.63
CA PHE A 174 -19.29 30.39 -32.01
C PHE A 174 -18.33 29.86 -30.93
N GLN A 175 -18.61 30.13 -29.65
CA GLN A 175 -17.81 29.61 -28.53
C GLN A 175 -17.87 28.08 -28.45
N ILE A 176 -19.06 27.48 -28.54
CA ILE A 176 -19.24 26.02 -28.53
C ILE A 176 -18.45 25.37 -29.67
N THR A 177 -18.61 25.87 -30.90
CA THR A 177 -17.88 25.35 -32.07
C THR A 177 -16.37 25.53 -31.91
N SER A 178 -15.92 26.63 -31.31
CA SER A 178 -14.49 26.87 -31.05
C SER A 178 -13.92 25.86 -30.04
N LEU A 179 -14.62 25.62 -28.93
CA LEU A 179 -14.24 24.64 -27.92
C LEU A 179 -14.25 23.21 -28.48
N LEU A 180 -15.28 22.83 -29.25
CA LEU A 180 -15.32 21.53 -29.94
C LEU A 180 -14.11 21.32 -30.86
N ASN A 181 -13.72 22.36 -31.62
CA ASN A 181 -12.55 22.30 -32.48
C ASN A 181 -11.23 22.20 -31.70
N GLU A 182 -11.13 22.87 -30.55
CA GLU A 182 -9.96 22.79 -29.67
C GLU A 182 -9.83 21.39 -29.07
N LEU A 183 -10.91 20.87 -28.47
CA LEU A 183 -10.94 19.54 -27.86
C LEU A 183 -10.55 18.47 -28.87
N ASN A 184 -10.98 18.57 -30.13
CA ASN A 184 -10.66 17.60 -31.18
C ASN A 184 -9.22 17.69 -31.70
N LYS A 185 -8.54 18.84 -31.56
CA LYS A 185 -7.18 19.05 -32.09
C LYS A 185 -6.09 18.75 -31.08
N ASP A 186 -6.21 19.26 -29.86
CA ASP A 186 -5.13 19.19 -28.86
C ASP A 186 -5.71 19.30 -27.44
N PHE A 187 -6.24 18.20 -26.91
CA PHE A 187 -6.80 18.16 -25.57
C PHE A 187 -5.71 18.31 -24.50
N LYS A 188 -5.74 19.42 -23.76
CA LYS A 188 -4.84 19.70 -22.64
C LYS A 188 -5.64 19.88 -21.35
N VAL A 189 -4.92 19.84 -20.22
CA VAL A 189 -5.50 20.09 -18.89
C VAL A 189 -6.18 21.48 -18.84
N ASP A 190 -5.60 22.48 -19.50
CA ASP A 190 -6.21 23.82 -19.59
C ASP A 190 -7.53 23.81 -20.37
N SER A 191 -7.67 22.97 -21.39
CA SER A 191 -8.90 22.87 -22.21
C SER A 191 -10.08 22.31 -21.39
N GLU A 192 -9.84 21.37 -20.47
CA GLU A 192 -10.86 20.87 -19.53
C GLU A 192 -11.35 22.00 -18.62
N HIS A 193 -10.43 22.74 -17.99
CA HIS A 193 -10.78 23.83 -17.08
C HIS A 193 -11.53 24.97 -17.80
N GLN A 194 -11.09 25.34 -19.00
CA GLN A 194 -11.76 26.37 -19.81
C GLN A 194 -13.17 25.94 -20.20
N THR A 195 -13.36 24.70 -20.63
CA THR A 195 -14.68 24.17 -21.02
C THR A 195 -15.64 24.12 -19.83
N ASN A 196 -15.18 23.67 -18.66
CA ASN A 196 -16.00 23.62 -17.44
C ASN A 196 -16.42 25.02 -16.95
N ASN A 197 -15.53 26.01 -17.08
CA ASN A 197 -15.88 27.40 -16.77
C ASN A 197 -16.92 27.94 -17.75
N PHE A 198 -16.79 27.65 -19.04
CA PHE A 198 -17.79 28.03 -20.03
C PHE A 198 -19.16 27.41 -19.71
N PHE A 199 -19.21 26.13 -19.33
CA PHE A 199 -20.45 25.48 -18.92
C PHE A 199 -21.13 26.19 -17.75
N SER A 200 -20.39 26.38 -16.65
CA SER A 200 -20.97 26.92 -15.41
C SER A 200 -21.27 28.42 -15.46
N GLN A 201 -20.45 29.22 -16.14
CA GLN A 201 -20.54 30.69 -16.11
C GLN A 201 -21.37 31.26 -17.27
N GLU A 202 -21.38 30.61 -18.43
CA GLU A 202 -21.98 31.16 -19.65
C GLU A 202 -23.13 30.28 -20.16
N LEU A 203 -22.87 28.98 -20.39
CA LEU A 203 -23.83 28.09 -21.04
C LEU A 203 -25.04 27.77 -20.16
N ASP A 204 -24.84 27.32 -18.93
CA ASP A 204 -25.93 26.92 -18.04
C ASP A 204 -26.91 28.07 -17.74
N PRO A 205 -26.45 29.31 -17.44
CA PRO A 205 -27.34 30.47 -17.33
C PRO A 205 -28.11 30.75 -18.63
N LEU A 206 -27.45 30.61 -19.79
CA LEU A 206 -28.07 30.83 -21.09
C LEU A 206 -29.17 29.80 -21.39
N LEU A 207 -28.90 28.51 -21.14
CA LEU A 207 -29.89 27.44 -21.30
C LEU A 207 -31.10 27.61 -20.39
N LYS A 208 -30.88 28.04 -19.13
CA LYS A 208 -31.99 28.38 -18.21
C LYS A 208 -32.81 29.58 -18.69
N LEU A 209 -32.16 30.57 -19.31
CA LEU A 209 -32.85 31.71 -19.92
C LEU A 209 -33.68 31.27 -21.15
N ILE A 210 -33.13 30.40 -21.98
CA ILE A 210 -33.84 29.79 -23.13
C ILE A 210 -35.07 29.03 -22.64
N GLN A 211 -34.92 28.17 -21.64
CA GLN A 211 -36.04 27.41 -21.04
C GLN A 211 -37.16 28.33 -20.53
N LYS A 212 -36.80 29.48 -19.96
CA LYS A 212 -37.79 30.44 -19.45
C LYS A 212 -38.53 31.20 -20.57
N ASN A 213 -37.82 31.56 -21.64
CA ASN A 213 -38.33 32.46 -22.66
C ASN A 213 -38.94 31.74 -23.87
N HIS A 214 -38.53 30.50 -24.14
CA HIS A 214 -38.89 29.72 -25.33
C HIS A 214 -39.43 28.33 -24.91
N PRO A 215 -40.69 28.24 -24.48
CA PRO A 215 -41.27 27.00 -23.95
C PRO A 215 -41.24 25.81 -24.93
N GLU A 216 -41.15 26.08 -26.24
CA GLU A 216 -41.01 25.08 -27.30
C GLU A 216 -39.72 24.27 -27.24
N LEU A 217 -38.68 24.73 -26.52
CA LEU A 217 -37.39 24.05 -26.38
C LEU A 217 -37.17 23.47 -24.98
N ASN A 218 -38.21 23.44 -24.15
CA ASN A 218 -38.11 22.95 -22.78
C ASN A 218 -37.70 21.47 -22.73
N GLU A 219 -38.24 20.64 -23.63
CA GLU A 219 -37.93 19.20 -23.66
C GLU A 219 -36.45 18.95 -23.96
N GLU A 220 -35.88 19.71 -24.91
CA GLU A 220 -34.47 19.62 -25.27
C GLU A 220 -33.55 20.11 -24.15
N VAL A 221 -33.89 21.23 -23.49
CA VAL A 221 -33.10 21.77 -22.37
C VAL A 221 -33.16 20.85 -21.16
N GLU A 222 -34.33 20.29 -20.83
CA GLU A 222 -34.45 19.25 -19.78
C GLU A 222 -33.67 17.98 -20.15
N GLY A 223 -33.68 17.60 -21.44
CA GLY A 223 -32.89 16.50 -21.97
C GLY A 223 -31.37 16.72 -21.84
N TYR A 224 -30.90 17.96 -21.89
CA TYR A 224 -29.50 18.30 -21.58
C TYR A 224 -29.22 18.17 -20.09
N PHE A 225 -29.97 18.86 -19.23
CA PHE A 225 -29.71 18.87 -17.79
C PHE A 225 -29.90 17.50 -17.11
N SER A 226 -30.75 16.63 -17.67
CA SER A 226 -30.91 15.25 -17.16
C SER A 226 -29.70 14.34 -17.41
N LYS A 227 -28.81 14.70 -18.34
CA LYS A 227 -27.57 13.97 -18.64
C LYS A 227 -26.35 14.54 -17.91
N VAL A 228 -26.45 15.77 -17.42
CA VAL A 228 -25.40 16.45 -16.67
C VAL A 228 -25.49 16.01 -15.20
N ASP A 229 -24.33 15.66 -14.62
CA ASP A 229 -24.26 15.32 -13.21
C ASP A 229 -24.51 16.58 -12.35
N SER A 230 -25.40 16.48 -11.35
CA SER A 230 -25.83 17.63 -10.56
C SER A 230 -24.76 18.17 -9.61
N GLU A 231 -23.78 17.37 -9.23
CA GLU A 231 -22.68 17.80 -8.36
C GLU A 231 -21.50 18.33 -9.18
N LEU A 232 -21.18 17.66 -10.29
CA LEU A 232 -20.02 18.01 -11.11
C LEU A 232 -20.31 19.09 -12.16
N GLY A 233 -21.57 19.29 -12.54
CA GLY A 233 -21.96 20.22 -13.62
C GLY A 233 -21.53 19.76 -15.02
N VAL A 234 -21.10 18.51 -15.16
CA VAL A 234 -20.66 17.92 -16.42
C VAL A 234 -21.25 16.54 -16.66
N ILE A 235 -21.29 16.09 -17.91
CA ILE A 235 -21.56 14.68 -18.21
C ILE A 235 -20.43 13.83 -17.63
N TYR A 236 -20.79 12.79 -16.87
CA TYR A 236 -19.83 11.89 -16.21
C TYR A 236 -20.18 10.44 -16.57
N PHE A 237 -19.96 10.06 -17.83
CA PHE A 237 -20.31 8.73 -18.33
C PHE A 237 -19.08 7.94 -18.74
N TYR A 238 -18.32 8.41 -19.74
CA TYR A 238 -17.09 7.74 -20.16
C TYR A 238 -16.06 7.77 -19.06
N ARG A 239 -15.99 8.90 -18.36
CA ARG A 239 -15.10 9.08 -17.23
C ARG A 239 -15.45 8.17 -16.07
N LYS A 240 -16.74 8.02 -15.77
CA LYS A 240 -17.22 7.10 -14.75
C LYS A 240 -16.83 5.66 -15.05
N ASN A 241 -17.03 5.20 -16.29
CA ASN A 241 -16.63 3.85 -16.70
C ASN A 241 -15.11 3.62 -16.51
N TYR A 242 -14.31 4.65 -16.77
CA TYR A 242 -12.87 4.62 -16.51
C TYR A 242 -12.55 4.52 -15.02
N ASP A 243 -13.09 5.41 -14.19
CA ASP A 243 -12.81 5.44 -12.76
C ASP A 243 -13.32 4.15 -12.07
N ASP A 244 -14.49 3.63 -12.49
CA ASP A 244 -15.04 2.34 -12.02
C ASP A 244 -14.14 1.16 -12.43
N THR A 245 -13.57 1.18 -13.64
CA THR A 245 -12.61 0.14 -14.09
C THR A 245 -11.35 0.16 -13.23
N ILE A 246 -10.72 1.32 -13.03
CA ILE A 246 -9.50 1.44 -12.20
C ILE A 246 -9.79 0.99 -10.76
N LYS A 247 -10.95 1.36 -10.22
CA LYS A 247 -11.37 0.94 -8.88
C LYS A 247 -11.48 -0.58 -8.77
N LEU A 248 -12.16 -1.24 -9.72
CA LEU A 248 -12.34 -2.69 -9.72
C LEU A 248 -11.00 -3.43 -9.85
N ILE A 249 -10.10 -2.95 -10.72
CA ILE A 249 -8.74 -3.49 -10.85
C ILE A 249 -8.02 -3.38 -9.51
N ASN A 250 -7.95 -2.17 -8.93
CA ASN A 250 -7.24 -1.94 -7.68
C ASN A 250 -7.81 -2.75 -6.51
N GLU A 251 -9.14 -2.91 -6.42
CA GLU A 251 -9.79 -3.73 -5.40
C GLU A 251 -9.44 -5.22 -5.52
N ASN A 252 -9.51 -5.78 -6.73
CA ASN A 252 -9.16 -7.17 -6.98
C ASN A 252 -7.69 -7.46 -6.63
N MET A 253 -6.77 -6.66 -7.17
CA MET A 253 -5.33 -6.87 -7.00
C MET A 253 -4.89 -6.67 -5.54
N SER A 254 -5.47 -5.66 -4.88
CA SER A 254 -5.25 -5.46 -3.45
C SER A 254 -5.71 -6.65 -2.63
N SER A 255 -6.88 -7.21 -2.93
CA SER A 255 -7.43 -8.36 -2.21
C SER A 255 -6.57 -9.60 -2.39
N MET A 256 -6.10 -9.86 -3.62
CA MET A 256 -5.18 -10.96 -3.92
C MET A 256 -3.87 -10.82 -3.13
N LEU A 257 -3.24 -9.64 -3.18
CA LEU A 257 -2.02 -9.37 -2.40
C LEU A 257 -2.26 -9.52 -0.90
N ASP A 258 -3.29 -8.89 -0.34
CA ASP A 258 -3.58 -8.93 1.09
C ASP A 258 -3.85 -10.37 1.60
N ASN A 259 -4.42 -11.23 0.76
CA ASN A 259 -4.62 -12.65 1.10
C ASN A 259 -3.34 -13.48 0.96
N ALA A 260 -2.62 -13.35 -0.15
CA ALA A 260 -1.34 -14.03 -0.39
C ALA A 260 -0.32 -13.66 0.69
N GLN A 261 -0.36 -12.41 1.14
CA GLN A 261 0.54 -11.85 2.12
C GLN A 261 0.41 -12.50 3.50
N LYS A 262 -0.77 -13.03 3.87
CA LYS A 262 -0.93 -13.78 5.13
C LYS A 262 -0.05 -15.02 5.16
N ASN A 263 0.05 -15.72 4.04
CA ASN A 263 0.91 -16.89 3.91
C ASN A 263 2.39 -16.50 3.91
N ALA A 264 2.76 -15.43 3.20
CA ALA A 264 4.13 -14.91 3.21
C ALA A 264 4.59 -14.48 4.61
N GLN A 265 3.72 -13.83 5.40
CA GLN A 265 4.01 -13.45 6.78
C GLN A 265 4.21 -14.66 7.70
N ALA A 266 3.57 -15.80 7.40
CA ALA A 266 3.79 -17.04 8.14
C ALA A 266 5.14 -17.71 7.81
N MET A 267 5.71 -17.46 6.61
CA MET A 267 7.04 -17.95 6.26
C MET A 267 8.13 -17.23 7.08
N TYR A 268 8.05 -15.90 7.15
CA TYR A 268 8.89 -15.08 8.02
C TYR A 268 8.26 -13.70 8.20
N PRO A 269 8.14 -13.17 9.43
CA PRO A 269 7.54 -11.85 9.62
C PRO A 269 8.36 -10.74 8.95
N HIS A 270 7.70 -9.87 8.20
CA HIS A 270 8.35 -8.78 7.46
C HIS A 270 7.45 -7.56 7.40
N PHE A 271 8.00 -6.40 7.06
CA PHE A 271 7.20 -5.21 6.79
C PHE A 271 6.59 -5.31 5.39
N PHE A 272 5.32 -4.92 5.27
CA PHE A 272 4.61 -4.86 4.00
C PHE A 272 3.73 -3.62 3.95
N GLU A 273 3.79 -2.92 2.83
CA GLU A 273 3.00 -1.74 2.55
C GLU A 273 2.62 -1.74 1.07
N ARG A 274 1.41 -1.28 0.77
CA ARG A 274 0.91 -1.19 -0.60
C ARG A 274 0.31 0.17 -0.87
N TYR A 275 0.50 0.65 -2.09
CA TYR A 275 -0.03 1.93 -2.56
C TYR A 275 -1.00 1.68 -3.71
N LYS A 276 -2.13 2.38 -3.67
CA LYS A 276 -3.12 2.40 -4.75
C LYS A 276 -2.96 3.70 -5.51
N THR A 277 -2.59 3.61 -6.78
CA THR A 277 -2.56 4.73 -7.72
C THR A 277 -3.47 4.38 -8.89
N ASP A 278 -2.96 4.47 -10.12
CA ASP A 278 -3.62 3.92 -11.30
C ASP A 278 -3.45 2.40 -11.39
N GLY A 279 -2.53 1.83 -10.60
CA GLY A 279 -2.39 0.41 -10.35
C GLY A 279 -2.07 0.13 -8.87
N VAL A 280 -1.48 -1.04 -8.62
CA VAL A 280 -1.07 -1.46 -7.27
C VAL A 280 0.44 -1.63 -7.21
N GLU A 281 1.05 -0.94 -6.25
CA GLU A 281 2.46 -1.08 -5.90
C GLU A 281 2.59 -1.69 -4.51
N HIS A 282 3.61 -2.49 -4.27
CA HIS A 282 3.94 -3.00 -2.96
C HIS A 282 5.42 -2.84 -2.62
N ASN A 283 5.66 -2.49 -1.37
CA ASN A 283 6.98 -2.38 -0.76
C ASN A 283 7.05 -3.35 0.42
N MET A 284 8.13 -4.11 0.47
CA MET A 284 8.39 -5.05 1.56
C MET A 284 9.79 -4.82 2.08
N TYR A 285 9.97 -4.99 3.38
CA TYR A 285 11.30 -5.01 3.99
C TYR A 285 11.42 -6.22 4.90
N ILE A 286 12.43 -7.05 4.66
CA ILE A 286 12.73 -8.24 5.45
C ILE A 286 14.14 -8.13 6.03
N GLY A 287 14.31 -8.57 7.27
CA GLY A 287 15.60 -8.64 7.93
C GLY A 287 15.46 -8.82 9.44
N GLU A 288 16.56 -9.13 10.11
CA GLU A 288 16.62 -9.33 11.57
C GLU A 288 16.09 -8.11 12.34
N ALA A 289 16.39 -6.90 11.84
CA ALA A 289 15.97 -5.66 12.47
C ALA A 289 14.43 -5.52 12.53
N ILE A 290 13.69 -6.13 11.61
CA ILE A 290 12.22 -6.08 11.59
C ILE A 290 11.64 -6.98 12.68
N THR A 291 12.10 -8.22 12.81
CA THR A 291 11.46 -9.23 13.67
C THR A 291 11.94 -9.23 15.11
N ARG A 292 13.10 -8.61 15.40
CA ARG A 292 13.77 -8.65 16.72
C ARG A 292 14.26 -10.06 17.11
N GLU A 293 14.11 -11.05 16.24
CA GLU A 293 14.52 -12.42 16.47
C GLU A 293 15.86 -12.69 15.79
N SER A 294 16.80 -13.35 16.50
CA SER A 294 18.15 -13.65 16.02
C SER A 294 18.22 -14.85 15.06
N ASN A 295 17.18 -15.07 14.25
CA ASN A 295 17.00 -16.26 13.41
C ASN A 295 16.89 -15.92 11.90
N PHE A 296 17.18 -14.68 11.51
CA PHE A 296 17.11 -14.31 10.10
C PHE A 296 18.20 -14.98 9.28
N GLU A 297 17.79 -15.79 8.31
CA GLU A 297 18.66 -16.37 7.28
C GLU A 297 18.21 -15.93 5.88
N LEU A 298 19.15 -15.84 4.93
CA LEU A 298 18.88 -15.40 3.55
C LEU A 298 17.88 -16.30 2.81
N ILE A 299 17.69 -17.54 3.26
CA ILE A 299 16.68 -18.46 2.73
C ILE A 299 15.27 -17.86 2.77
N TYR A 300 14.93 -17.10 3.82
CA TYR A 300 13.63 -16.45 3.93
C TYR A 300 13.46 -15.33 2.89
N LEU A 301 14.54 -14.60 2.59
CA LEU A 301 14.54 -13.61 1.51
C LEU A 301 14.33 -14.29 0.15
N TYR A 302 14.99 -15.41 -0.12
CA TYR A 302 14.81 -16.15 -1.37
C TYR A 302 13.39 -16.70 -1.52
N ASN A 303 12.79 -17.20 -0.44
CA ASN A 303 11.37 -17.61 -0.42
C ASN A 303 10.45 -16.44 -0.77
N LEU A 304 10.68 -15.24 -0.19
CA LEU A 304 9.88 -14.07 -0.52
C LEU A 304 10.06 -13.59 -1.97
N ARG A 305 11.23 -13.77 -2.58
CA ARG A 305 11.46 -13.43 -4.00
C ARG A 305 10.68 -14.36 -4.93
N LEU A 306 10.68 -15.66 -4.63
CA LEU A 306 9.86 -16.63 -5.36
C LEU A 306 8.37 -16.31 -5.20
N TRP A 307 7.92 -16.07 -3.96
CA TRP A 307 6.56 -15.62 -3.68
C TRP A 307 6.19 -14.36 -4.47
N GLN A 308 7.09 -13.37 -4.52
CA GLN A 308 6.87 -12.10 -5.23
C GLN A 308 6.67 -12.33 -6.73
N ILE A 309 7.50 -13.15 -7.38
CA ILE A 309 7.34 -13.45 -8.81
C ILE A 309 6.02 -14.20 -9.04
N GLN A 310 5.70 -15.17 -8.18
CA GLN A 310 4.48 -15.95 -8.28
C GLN A 310 3.23 -15.08 -8.18
N ILE A 311 3.10 -14.25 -7.14
CA ILE A 311 1.92 -13.40 -6.94
C ILE A 311 1.76 -12.36 -8.06
N MET A 312 2.87 -11.85 -8.61
CA MET A 312 2.83 -10.95 -9.77
C MET A 312 2.24 -11.64 -11.01
N CYS A 313 2.62 -12.89 -11.27
CA CYS A 313 2.05 -13.67 -12.37
C CYS A 313 0.56 -13.99 -12.13
N GLU A 314 0.20 -14.36 -10.90
CA GLU A 314 -1.18 -14.67 -10.52
C GLU A 314 -2.09 -13.44 -10.67
N MET A 315 -1.66 -12.27 -10.20
CA MET A 315 -2.41 -11.01 -10.35
C MET A 315 -2.63 -10.64 -11.82
N GLU A 316 -1.58 -10.70 -12.65
CA GLU A 316 -1.72 -10.36 -14.06
C GLU A 316 -2.60 -11.38 -14.79
N ASN A 317 -2.51 -12.66 -14.45
CA ASN A 317 -3.42 -13.67 -15.01
C ASN A 317 -4.88 -13.44 -14.59
N ALA A 318 -5.13 -13.16 -13.31
CA ALA A 318 -6.46 -12.85 -12.82
C ALA A 318 -7.04 -11.58 -13.48
N PHE A 319 -6.20 -10.58 -13.77
CA PHE A 319 -6.62 -9.40 -14.52
C PHE A 319 -7.13 -9.78 -15.91
N TYR A 320 -6.33 -10.51 -16.69
CA TYR A 320 -6.67 -10.83 -18.07
C TYR A 320 -7.83 -11.83 -18.21
N GLN A 321 -8.00 -12.74 -17.23
CA GLN A 321 -9.17 -13.62 -17.17
C GLN A 321 -10.47 -12.83 -16.94
N ASN A 322 -10.43 -11.83 -16.05
CA ASN A 322 -11.60 -11.02 -15.70
C ASN A 322 -11.75 -9.77 -16.57
N GLN A 323 -10.93 -9.59 -17.62
CA GLN A 323 -10.93 -8.37 -18.44
C GLN A 323 -12.32 -8.06 -19.05
N HIS A 324 -13.10 -9.10 -19.34
CA HIS A 324 -14.44 -9.02 -19.90
C HIS A 324 -15.50 -8.47 -18.91
N GLU A 325 -15.20 -8.47 -17.61
CA GLU A 325 -16.09 -7.93 -16.57
C GLU A 325 -15.90 -6.42 -16.38
N TYR A 326 -14.83 -5.84 -16.93
CA TYR A 326 -14.53 -4.43 -16.77
C TYR A 326 -15.30 -3.56 -17.77
N PRO A 327 -15.80 -2.37 -17.35
CA PRO A 327 -16.46 -1.42 -18.25
C PRO A 327 -15.59 -0.97 -19.43
N LEU A 328 -14.27 -0.92 -19.25
CA LEU A 328 -13.30 -0.56 -20.28
C LEU A 328 -12.20 -1.62 -20.40
N SER A 329 -11.83 -1.91 -21.64
CA SER A 329 -10.67 -2.76 -21.95
C SER A 329 -9.38 -1.97 -21.74
N LEU A 330 -8.79 -2.10 -20.55
CA LEU A 330 -7.45 -1.59 -20.24
C LEU A 330 -6.42 -2.73 -20.29
N ASP A 331 -5.15 -2.38 -20.40
CA ASP A 331 -4.02 -3.31 -20.31
C ASP A 331 -3.25 -3.03 -19.02
N VAL A 332 -2.63 -4.04 -18.43
CA VAL A 332 -1.71 -3.88 -17.28
C VAL A 332 -0.30 -4.28 -17.67
N ALA A 333 0.68 -3.84 -16.89
CA ALA A 333 2.04 -4.35 -17.00
C ALA A 333 2.69 -4.52 -15.63
N SER A 334 3.36 -5.65 -15.47
CA SER A 334 4.00 -6.05 -14.22
C SER A 334 5.49 -5.78 -14.23
N MET A 335 6.00 -5.26 -13.11
CA MET A 335 7.42 -5.00 -12.92
C MET A 335 7.88 -5.32 -11.50
N ILE A 336 9.09 -5.86 -11.38
CA ILE A 336 9.81 -6.04 -10.12
C ILE A 336 11.11 -5.23 -10.22
N LEU A 337 11.43 -4.46 -9.17
CA LEU A 337 12.74 -3.82 -9.04
C LEU A 337 13.58 -4.63 -8.05
N VAL A 338 14.68 -5.18 -8.54
CA VAL A 338 15.62 -5.97 -7.75
C VAL A 338 16.64 -5.06 -7.09
N PHE A 339 16.82 -5.24 -5.79
CA PHE A 339 17.86 -4.58 -5.03
C PHE A 339 18.40 -5.53 -3.96
N ASN A 340 19.54 -6.16 -4.24
CA ASN A 340 20.15 -7.17 -3.37
C ASN A 340 20.93 -6.61 -2.19
N GLN A 341 21.21 -5.29 -2.16
CA GLN A 341 21.96 -4.68 -1.08
C GLN A 341 21.05 -4.33 0.10
N PRO A 342 21.43 -4.66 1.35
CA PRO A 342 20.66 -4.24 2.51
C PRO A 342 20.74 -2.71 2.67
N LEU A 343 19.65 -2.10 3.11
CA LEU A 343 19.55 -0.66 3.33
C LEU A 343 18.97 -0.35 4.71
N THR A 344 18.98 0.93 5.07
CA THR A 344 18.31 1.43 6.27
C THR A 344 17.03 2.13 5.87
N ILE A 345 15.92 1.80 6.53
CA ILE A 345 14.66 2.56 6.44
C ILE A 345 14.43 3.33 7.73
N GLY A 346 13.89 4.54 7.62
CA GLY A 346 13.52 5.40 8.73
C GLY A 346 12.05 5.80 8.63
N PHE A 347 11.34 5.78 9.74
CA PHE A 347 9.98 6.31 9.81
C PHE A 347 10.04 7.84 9.82
N ARG A 348 9.38 8.46 8.84
CA ARG A 348 9.21 9.91 8.76
C ARG A 348 7.93 10.28 9.50
N MET A 349 8.04 11.05 10.58
CA MET A 349 6.90 11.39 11.45
C MET A 349 5.89 12.31 10.76
N ASP A 350 6.37 13.20 9.88
CA ASP A 350 5.57 14.14 9.09
C ASP A 350 4.81 13.44 7.95
N GLU A 351 5.47 12.53 7.23
CA GLU A 351 4.87 11.75 6.15
C GLU A 351 4.12 10.50 6.62
N LYS A 352 4.35 10.08 7.88
CA LYS A 352 3.82 8.87 8.52
C LYS A 352 4.08 7.58 7.74
N GLN A 353 5.23 7.50 7.07
CA GLN A 353 5.63 6.35 6.25
C GLN A 353 7.12 6.02 6.44
N PHE A 354 7.51 4.80 6.08
CA PHE A 354 8.93 4.46 5.99
C PHE A 354 9.50 4.98 4.69
N ASP A 355 10.59 5.74 4.80
CA ASP A 355 11.41 6.09 3.65
C ASP A 355 12.84 5.59 3.88
N VAL A 356 13.57 5.47 2.79
CA VAL A 356 14.94 5.05 2.79
C VAL A 356 15.83 6.13 3.42
N ASP A 357 16.64 5.73 4.40
CA ASP A 357 17.52 6.63 5.15
C ASP A 357 18.94 6.63 4.57
N GLY A 358 19.54 7.82 4.46
CA GLY A 358 20.91 8.01 3.98
C GLY A 358 21.04 8.28 2.46
N THR A 359 22.07 9.05 2.10
CA THR A 359 22.32 9.53 0.73
C THR A 359 22.71 8.42 -0.26
N TYR A 360 23.34 7.35 0.22
CA TYR A 360 23.69 6.19 -0.61
C TYR A 360 22.43 5.40 -1.01
N ASN A 361 21.50 5.24 -0.07
CA ASN A 361 20.27 4.48 -0.28
C ASN A 361 19.21 5.29 -1.07
N ALA A 362 19.30 6.63 -1.09
CA ALA A 362 18.43 7.49 -1.87
C ALA A 362 18.38 7.15 -3.38
N ARG A 363 19.44 6.50 -3.91
CA ARG A 363 19.43 6.00 -5.30
C ARG A 363 18.31 5.00 -5.55
N TYR A 364 18.02 4.13 -4.59
CA TYR A 364 16.94 3.14 -4.72
C TYR A 364 15.58 3.81 -4.93
N GLU A 365 15.26 4.82 -4.13
CA GLU A 365 14.01 5.60 -4.27
C GLU A 365 13.93 6.39 -5.58
N VAL A 366 15.06 6.90 -6.08
CA VAL A 366 15.11 7.57 -7.38
C VAL A 366 14.84 6.59 -8.52
N VAL A 367 15.41 5.38 -8.48
CA VAL A 367 15.14 4.34 -9.49
C VAL A 367 13.68 3.92 -9.44
N LYS A 368 13.19 3.56 -8.25
CA LYS A 368 11.82 3.12 -8.03
C LYS A 368 10.78 4.07 -8.64
N LYS A 369 10.96 5.39 -8.49
CA LYS A 369 10.03 6.41 -9.01
C LYS A 369 10.10 6.68 -10.52
N ARG A 370 11.10 6.14 -11.22
CA ARG A 370 11.40 6.51 -12.63
C ARG A 370 11.53 5.33 -13.57
N VAL A 371 11.82 4.15 -13.05
CA VAL A 371 12.16 2.99 -13.86
C VAL A 371 10.97 2.43 -14.63
N ASP A 372 9.75 2.64 -14.13
CA ASP A 372 8.49 2.29 -14.80
C ASP A 372 8.33 2.93 -16.20
N LYS A 373 8.88 4.13 -16.35
CA LYS A 373 8.85 4.95 -17.58
C LYS A 373 10.15 4.87 -18.38
N ALA A 374 11.12 4.07 -17.95
CA ALA A 374 12.37 3.90 -18.66
C ALA A 374 12.13 3.26 -20.04
N TYR A 375 12.86 3.75 -21.03
CA TYR A 375 12.90 3.17 -22.37
C TYR A 375 14.02 2.13 -22.48
N ILE A 376 13.82 1.17 -23.37
CA ILE A 376 14.87 0.24 -23.78
C ILE A 376 15.88 1.03 -24.62
N LYS A 377 17.15 0.87 -24.30
CA LYS A 377 18.22 1.63 -24.92
C LYS A 377 18.26 1.39 -26.43
N GLY A 378 18.10 2.47 -27.19
CA GLY A 378 18.08 2.42 -28.65
C GLY A 378 16.70 2.10 -29.26
N SER A 379 15.63 2.10 -28.47
CA SER A 379 14.25 2.02 -28.97
C SER A 379 13.33 3.03 -28.26
N GLU A 380 12.13 3.22 -28.81
CA GLU A 380 11.06 4.02 -28.17
C GLU A 380 10.13 3.14 -27.32
N GLU A 381 10.50 1.88 -27.09
CA GLU A 381 9.73 0.92 -26.31
C GLU A 381 10.03 1.07 -24.83
N ARG A 382 8.99 1.10 -23.99
CA ARG A 382 9.15 1.12 -22.53
C ARG A 382 9.61 -0.26 -22.03
N VAL A 383 10.28 -0.27 -20.88
CA VAL A 383 10.71 -1.50 -20.21
C VAL A 383 9.53 -2.40 -19.86
N THR A 384 8.47 -1.80 -19.31
CA THR A 384 7.23 -2.51 -19.00
C THR A 384 6.48 -2.81 -20.29
N GLU A 385 5.84 -3.96 -20.39
CA GLU A 385 5.05 -4.38 -21.55
C GLU A 385 3.87 -5.21 -21.06
N LYS A 386 2.75 -5.19 -21.78
CA LYS A 386 1.61 -6.04 -21.43
C LYS A 386 1.94 -7.50 -21.68
N GLY A 387 1.49 -8.39 -20.80
CA GLY A 387 1.75 -9.83 -20.91
C GLY A 387 3.18 -10.25 -20.68
N LYS A 388 4.03 -9.35 -20.17
CA LYS A 388 5.39 -9.65 -19.78
C LYS A 388 5.68 -9.16 -18.37
N LEU A 389 6.32 -10.02 -17.59
CA LEU A 389 6.95 -9.62 -16.35
C LEU A 389 8.30 -8.96 -16.66
N SER A 390 8.50 -7.74 -16.18
CA SER A 390 9.75 -7.00 -16.30
C SER A 390 10.51 -7.00 -14.98
N ILE A 391 11.65 -7.67 -14.90
CA ILE A 391 12.50 -7.73 -13.70
C ILE A 391 13.69 -6.82 -13.93
N VAL A 392 13.71 -5.65 -13.29
CA VAL A 392 14.74 -4.63 -13.47
C VAL A 392 15.80 -4.77 -12.39
N TYR A 393 17.08 -4.74 -12.78
CA TYR A 393 18.22 -4.93 -11.90
C TYR A 393 19.41 -4.07 -12.33
N SER A 394 20.46 -4.04 -11.49
CA SER A 394 21.67 -3.26 -11.75
C SER A 394 22.96 -4.08 -11.70
N GLN A 395 22.99 -5.20 -10.98
CA GLN A 395 24.20 -6.01 -10.80
C GLN A 395 24.11 -7.34 -11.57
N LYS A 396 25.26 -7.92 -11.92
CA LYS A 396 25.29 -9.15 -12.71
C LYS A 396 24.84 -10.36 -11.88
N GLU A 397 25.14 -10.33 -10.58
CA GLU A 397 24.73 -11.32 -9.59
C GLU A 397 23.20 -11.40 -9.49
N ASP A 398 22.52 -10.25 -9.54
CA ASP A 398 21.05 -10.16 -9.58
C ASP A 398 20.48 -10.84 -10.83
N GLU A 399 21.13 -10.66 -11.98
CA GLU A 399 20.73 -11.29 -13.24
C GLU A 399 20.78 -12.81 -13.13
N GLU A 400 21.88 -13.35 -12.63
CA GLU A 400 22.07 -14.80 -12.50
C GLU A 400 21.05 -15.42 -11.53
N GLU A 401 20.80 -14.75 -10.41
CA GLU A 401 19.83 -15.19 -9.41
C GLU A 401 18.40 -15.20 -9.97
N TYR A 402 17.95 -14.07 -10.53
CA TYR A 402 16.58 -13.96 -11.04
C TYR A 402 16.36 -14.78 -12.32
N MET A 403 17.40 -15.02 -13.14
CA MET A 403 17.29 -15.94 -14.26
C MET A 403 17.05 -17.39 -13.80
N ASN A 404 17.58 -17.80 -12.64
CA ASN A 404 17.25 -19.11 -12.07
C ASN A 404 15.79 -19.18 -11.63
N TYR A 405 15.25 -18.11 -11.05
CA TYR A 405 13.82 -18.03 -10.73
C TYR A 405 12.95 -18.07 -11.99
N VAL A 406 13.33 -17.33 -13.04
CA VAL A 406 12.62 -17.35 -14.33
C VAL A 406 12.59 -18.77 -14.91
N ARG A 407 13.72 -19.48 -14.94
CA ARG A 407 13.79 -20.88 -15.41
C ARG A 407 12.91 -21.82 -14.60
N PHE A 408 12.83 -21.61 -13.31
CA PHE A 408 11.94 -22.38 -12.45
C PHE A 408 10.47 -22.15 -12.80
N PHE A 409 10.06 -20.89 -12.95
CA PHE A 409 8.68 -20.56 -13.34
C PHE A 409 8.34 -20.93 -14.78
N GLN A 410 9.34 -21.00 -15.68
CA GLN A 410 9.20 -21.61 -17.01
C GLN A 410 8.90 -23.11 -16.90
N HIS A 411 9.65 -23.84 -16.07
CA HIS A 411 9.36 -25.26 -15.83
C HIS A 411 7.96 -25.48 -15.22
N LYS A 412 7.53 -24.59 -14.33
CA LYS A 412 6.17 -24.59 -13.75
C LYS A 412 5.08 -24.09 -14.71
N LYS A 413 5.43 -23.72 -15.95
CA LYS A 413 4.51 -23.19 -16.98
C LYS A 413 3.78 -21.91 -16.55
N MET A 414 4.38 -21.09 -15.69
CA MET A 414 3.86 -19.75 -15.38
C MET A 414 4.47 -18.68 -16.28
N LEU A 415 5.71 -18.92 -16.76
CA LEU A 415 6.43 -18.06 -17.68
C LEU A 415 6.76 -18.81 -18.98
N SER A 416 6.89 -18.07 -20.08
CA SER A 416 7.26 -18.59 -21.40
C SER A 416 8.78 -18.71 -21.56
N ASP A 417 9.22 -19.51 -22.52
CA ASP A 417 10.64 -19.74 -22.84
C ASP A 417 11.31 -18.58 -23.62
N ASP A 418 10.66 -17.41 -23.67
CA ASP A 418 11.07 -16.23 -24.47
C ASP A 418 11.78 -15.15 -23.65
N ALA A 419 12.42 -15.54 -22.54
CA ALA A 419 13.13 -14.60 -21.67
C ALA A 419 14.24 -13.85 -22.43
N GLU A 420 14.16 -12.52 -22.45
CA GLU A 420 15.11 -11.61 -23.08
C GLU A 420 15.76 -10.68 -22.05
N ILE A 421 17.03 -10.34 -22.26
CA ILE A 421 17.74 -9.34 -21.44
C ILE A 421 17.92 -8.08 -22.27
N VAL A 422 17.45 -6.95 -21.74
CA VAL A 422 17.53 -5.64 -22.39
C VAL A 422 18.29 -4.64 -21.52
N GLU A 423 18.99 -3.70 -22.16
CA GLU A 423 19.58 -2.54 -21.48
C GLU A 423 18.57 -1.38 -21.46
N LEU A 424 18.53 -0.64 -20.35
CA LEU A 424 17.66 0.53 -20.21
C LEU A 424 18.45 1.82 -20.46
N GLU A 425 17.73 2.87 -20.85
CA GLU A 425 18.30 4.21 -20.90
C GLU A 425 18.75 4.70 -19.51
N ASP A 426 19.77 5.54 -19.51
CA ASP A 426 20.29 6.12 -18.27
C ASP A 426 19.25 7.05 -17.64
N LEU A 427 18.92 6.78 -16.38
CA LEU A 427 18.06 7.64 -15.58
C LEU A 427 18.93 8.70 -14.88
N GLN A 428 18.33 9.81 -14.47
CA GLN A 428 19.06 10.87 -13.79
C GLN A 428 19.75 10.35 -12.51
N GLY A 429 21.09 10.23 -12.56
CA GLY A 429 21.90 9.75 -11.44
C GLY A 429 22.02 8.23 -11.32
N VAL A 430 21.49 7.45 -12.27
CA VAL A 430 21.57 5.99 -12.28
C VAL A 430 21.84 5.50 -13.70
N THR A 431 22.88 4.68 -13.86
CA THR A 431 23.33 4.18 -15.17
C THR A 431 23.51 2.67 -15.13
N GLY A 432 23.41 2.02 -16.29
CA GLY A 432 23.66 0.58 -16.43
C GLY A 432 22.54 -0.33 -15.93
N LEU A 433 21.30 0.17 -15.85
CA LEU A 433 20.14 -0.67 -15.54
C LEU A 433 19.87 -1.64 -16.70
N LYS A 434 19.46 -2.85 -16.34
CA LYS A 434 19.03 -3.89 -17.27
C LYS A 434 17.72 -4.49 -16.80
N ALA A 435 17.01 -5.15 -17.70
CA ALA A 435 15.80 -5.87 -17.37
C ALA A 435 15.78 -7.27 -17.99
N ILE A 436 15.29 -8.25 -17.25
CA ILE A 436 14.80 -9.51 -17.81
C ILE A 436 13.33 -9.27 -18.16
N LYS A 437 12.96 -9.46 -19.42
CA LYS A 437 11.56 -9.47 -19.86
C LYS A 437 11.18 -10.89 -20.24
N VAL A 438 10.03 -11.36 -19.78
CA VAL A 438 9.57 -12.73 -20.04
C VAL A 438 8.05 -12.76 -20.08
N SER A 439 7.48 -13.47 -21.05
CA SER A 439 6.03 -13.52 -21.21
C SER A 439 5.37 -14.37 -20.13
N ILE A 440 4.24 -13.89 -19.62
CA ILE A 440 3.42 -14.60 -18.63
C ILE A 440 2.47 -15.54 -19.38
N LEU A 441 2.40 -16.80 -18.96
CA LEU A 441 1.50 -17.77 -19.54
C LEU A 441 0.18 -17.77 -18.79
N TYR A 442 -0.88 -17.31 -19.45
CA TYR A 442 -2.22 -17.26 -18.88
C TYR A 442 -2.87 -18.64 -18.88
N HIS A 443 -3.31 -19.07 -17.70
CA HIS A 443 -3.94 -20.37 -17.48
C HIS A 443 -5.11 -20.22 -16.51
N ASP A 444 -6.11 -21.07 -16.65
CA ASP A 444 -7.07 -21.33 -15.57
C ASP A 444 -6.31 -22.06 -14.47
N PHE A 445 -5.76 -21.31 -13.49
CA PHE A 445 -5.17 -21.92 -12.31
C PHE A 445 -6.26 -22.73 -11.61
N GLU A 446 -6.20 -24.07 -11.72
CA GLU A 446 -6.70 -24.90 -10.63
C GLU A 446 -5.93 -24.46 -9.39
N GLU A 447 -6.63 -24.11 -8.31
CA GLU A 447 -6.06 -23.61 -7.04
C GLU A 447 -4.76 -24.34 -6.69
N THR A 448 -3.61 -23.77 -7.05
CA THR A 448 -2.33 -24.21 -6.51
C THR A 448 -2.35 -23.74 -5.07
N SER A 449 -2.76 -24.63 -4.18
CA SER A 449 -3.00 -24.34 -2.76
C SER A 449 -1.74 -23.91 -2.01
N ASN A 450 -0.55 -24.00 -2.63
CA ASN A 450 0.73 -23.68 -2.01
C ASN A 450 1.62 -22.79 -2.92
N TYR A 451 2.24 -21.77 -2.31
CA TYR A 451 3.31 -20.97 -2.92
C TYR A 451 4.62 -21.76 -2.96
N TYR A 452 5.42 -21.55 -4.00
CA TYR A 452 6.72 -22.22 -4.12
C TYR A 452 7.75 -21.63 -3.16
N THR A 453 8.62 -22.51 -2.70
CA THR A 453 9.73 -22.22 -1.79
C THR A 453 11.07 -22.45 -2.47
N TYR A 454 12.14 -21.97 -1.85
CA TYR A 454 13.50 -22.17 -2.34
C TYR A 454 13.91 -23.65 -2.33
N ASP A 455 13.37 -24.46 -1.43
CA ASP A 455 13.62 -25.90 -1.45
C ASP A 455 13.06 -26.53 -2.73
N ASP A 456 11.87 -26.11 -3.18
CA ASP A 456 11.27 -26.54 -4.45
C ASP A 456 12.16 -26.15 -5.65
N LEU A 457 12.76 -24.97 -5.61
CA LEU A 457 13.73 -24.50 -6.62
C LEU A 457 14.95 -25.44 -6.68
N VAL A 458 15.54 -25.74 -5.52
CA VAL A 458 16.74 -26.56 -5.41
C VAL A 458 16.48 -28.00 -5.88
N GLU A 459 15.31 -28.56 -5.60
CA GLU A 459 14.93 -29.89 -6.11
C GLU A 459 14.85 -29.94 -7.64
N ILE A 460 14.34 -28.88 -8.26
CA ILE A 460 14.21 -28.81 -9.72
C ILE A 460 15.57 -28.59 -10.40
N ILE A 461 16.44 -27.73 -9.86
CA ILE A 461 17.77 -27.49 -10.46
C ILE A 461 18.67 -28.73 -10.39
N LYS A 462 18.44 -29.63 -9.41
CA LYS A 462 19.21 -30.88 -9.26
C LYS A 462 18.76 -32.00 -10.21
N ASN A 463 17.56 -31.92 -10.76
CA ASN A 463 17.02 -32.87 -11.74
C ASN A 463 17.22 -32.36 -13.16
#